data_AF-A0A6F9CHM6-F1
#
_entry.id   AF-A0A6F9CHM6-F1
#
_cell.length_a   1.000
_cell.length_b   1.000
_cell.length_c   1.000
_cell.angle_alpha   90.00
_cell.angle_beta   90.00
_cell.angle_gamma   90.00
#
_symmetry.space_group_name_H-M   'P 1'
#
loop_
_entity.id
_entity.type
_entity.pdbx_description
1 polymer ?
#
loop_
_entity_poly.entity_id
_entity_poly.type
_entity_poly.pdbx_seq_one_letter_code
_entity_poly.pdbx_strand_id
1 'polypeptide(L)'
;VLFSIEVTSTFFAVRNYWRGFFAATFKTITALFKTRFRLDFPFDLQELPAFAVIGIASGFGGALFVYLNRLIVQFIRKQKTINKFLMKKRLLYPALVTLLVSTLTFPPGFGQFMAGKLTQKESLVTLLDNRTWAKQGIAEEFDYIGNSQAWNHPQVNVFVTLVLFIVM
;
A
#
# COMPACT_ATOMS: atom_id res chain seq x y z
N VAL A 1 -12.14 12.93 -9.70
CA VAL A 1 -12.48 13.28 -11.11
C VAL A 1 -11.26 13.33 -12.00
N LEU A 2 -10.21 14.09 -11.63
CA LEU A 2 -8.98 14.20 -12.43
C LEU A 2 -8.36 12.85 -12.80
N PHE A 3 -8.16 11.97 -11.81
CA PHE A 3 -7.65 10.60 -12.05
C PHE A 3 -8.47 9.80 -13.08
N SER A 4 -9.81 9.96 -13.07
CA SER A 4 -10.67 9.25 -14.02
C SER A 4 -10.44 9.74 -15.46
N ILE A 5 -10.18 11.02 -15.66
CA ILE A 5 -9.99 11.60 -16.99
C ILE A 5 -8.63 11.17 -17.56
N GLU A 6 -7.60 11.23 -16.73
CA GLU A 6 -6.23 10.87 -17.08
C GLU A 6 -6.10 9.41 -17.54
N VAL A 7 -6.80 8.48 -16.87
CA VAL A 7 -6.69 7.04 -17.16
C VAL A 7 -7.59 6.58 -18.31
N THR A 8 -8.75 7.20 -18.53
CA THR A 8 -9.79 6.62 -19.41
C THR A 8 -9.91 7.26 -20.79
N SER A 9 -9.46 8.50 -20.96
CA SER A 9 -9.73 9.27 -22.18
C SER A 9 -8.58 10.19 -22.58
N THR A 10 -8.19 10.16 -23.85
CA THR A 10 -7.28 11.15 -24.45
C THR A 10 -7.97 12.49 -24.70
N PHE A 11 -9.26 12.45 -25.06
CA PHE A 11 -10.11 13.62 -25.23
C PHE A 11 -11.32 13.53 -24.32
N PHE A 12 -11.55 14.57 -23.53
CA PHE A 12 -12.65 14.59 -22.55
C PHE A 12 -13.46 15.88 -22.68
N ALA A 13 -14.78 15.73 -22.79
CA ALA A 13 -15.67 16.89 -22.87
C ALA A 13 -15.77 17.58 -21.51
N VAL A 14 -15.54 18.90 -21.48
CA VAL A 14 -15.61 19.73 -20.26
C VAL A 14 -16.99 19.63 -19.58
N ARG A 15 -18.06 19.41 -20.34
CA ARG A 15 -19.40 19.16 -19.78
C ARG A 15 -19.44 17.92 -18.88
N ASN A 16 -18.74 16.85 -19.26
CA ASN A 16 -18.68 15.63 -18.45
C ASN A 16 -17.81 15.83 -17.21
N TYR A 17 -16.82 16.74 -17.28
CA TYR A 17 -16.01 17.12 -16.13
C TYR A 17 -16.89 17.75 -15.05
N TRP A 18 -17.70 18.73 -15.42
CA TRP A 18 -18.63 19.40 -14.50
C TRP A 18 -19.61 18.41 -13.87
N ARG A 19 -20.21 17.52 -14.67
CA ARG A 19 -21.13 16.47 -14.15
C ARG A 19 -20.42 15.56 -13.14
N GLY A 20 -19.20 15.12 -13.46
CA GLY A 20 -18.40 14.28 -12.58
C GLY A 20 -17.93 15.01 -11.32
N PHE A 21 -17.58 16.28 -11.44
CA PHE A 21 -17.15 17.14 -10.33
C PHE A 21 -18.27 17.29 -9.31
N PHE A 22 -19.44 17.75 -9.73
CA PHE A 22 -20.59 17.87 -8.83
C PHE A 22 -20.93 16.55 -8.16
N ALA A 23 -20.99 15.45 -8.93
CA ALA A 23 -21.27 14.13 -8.37
C ALA A 23 -20.24 13.69 -7.31
N ALA A 24 -18.96 14.01 -7.50
CA ALA A 24 -17.91 13.69 -6.54
C ALA A 24 -18.00 14.55 -5.27
N THR A 25 -18.28 15.85 -5.40
CA THR A 25 -18.37 16.78 -4.26
C THR A 25 -19.56 16.46 -3.37
N PHE A 26 -20.72 16.14 -3.94
CA PHE A 26 -21.90 15.72 -3.16
C PHE A 26 -21.66 14.43 -2.38
N LYS A 27 -20.80 13.53 -2.88
CA LYS A 27 -20.48 12.28 -2.20
C LYS A 27 -19.33 12.39 -1.18
N THR A 28 -18.45 13.39 -1.31
CA THR A 28 -17.19 13.45 -0.57
C THR A 28 -17.17 14.65 0.38
N ILE A 29 -17.99 14.58 1.44
CA ILE A 29 -18.12 15.69 2.41
C ILE A 29 -17.05 15.61 3.51
N THR A 30 -16.46 14.44 3.76
CA THR A 30 -15.47 14.24 4.83
C THR A 30 -14.21 13.52 4.33
N ALA A 31 -13.05 13.97 4.79
CA ALA A 31 -11.79 13.28 4.57
C ALA A 31 -11.74 12.02 5.45
N LEU A 32 -11.59 10.85 4.82
CA LEU A 32 -11.61 9.55 5.52
C LEU A 32 -10.39 9.37 6.46
N PHE A 33 -9.26 10.01 6.14
CA PHE A 33 -8.03 9.96 6.91
C PHE A 33 -7.57 11.39 7.20
N LYS A 34 -7.83 11.87 8.42
CA LYS A 34 -7.41 13.20 8.87
C LYS A 34 -6.04 13.10 9.54
N THR A 35 -5.00 13.55 8.85
CA THR A 35 -3.65 13.65 9.41
C THR A 35 -3.46 15.00 10.10
N ARG A 36 -2.59 15.04 11.12
CA ARG A 36 -2.28 16.26 11.88
C ARG A 36 -0.81 16.63 11.69
N PHE A 37 -0.43 17.00 10.47
CA PHE A 37 0.92 17.47 10.18
C PHE A 37 1.11 18.93 10.60
N ARG A 38 2.35 19.31 10.92
CA ARG A 38 2.71 20.69 11.26
C ARG A 38 2.72 21.53 9.98
N LEU A 39 2.01 22.66 9.99
CA LEU A 39 1.82 23.53 8.81
C LEU A 39 2.81 24.69 8.72
N ASP A 40 3.51 25.02 9.82
CA ASP A 40 4.31 26.25 9.91
C ASP A 40 5.61 26.20 9.08
N PHE A 41 6.17 25.00 8.91
CA PHE A 41 7.39 24.79 8.12
C PHE A 41 7.44 23.33 7.64
N PRO A 42 6.82 23.02 6.48
CA PRO A 42 6.55 21.63 6.10
C PRO A 42 7.77 20.92 5.50
N PHE A 43 8.67 21.62 4.81
CA PHE A 43 9.82 21.02 4.14
C PHE A 43 11.02 21.96 4.10
N ASP A 44 12.20 21.43 4.42
CA ASP A 44 13.48 22.08 4.19
C ASP A 44 13.98 21.86 2.76
N LEU A 45 14.69 22.84 2.20
CA LEU A 45 15.25 22.74 0.84
C LEU A 45 16.20 21.54 0.68
N GLN A 46 16.82 21.11 1.78
CA GLN A 46 17.71 19.95 1.84
C GLN A 46 16.97 18.60 1.72
N GLU A 47 15.66 18.54 1.99
CA GLU A 47 14.87 17.32 1.91
C GLU A 47 14.35 17.06 0.49
N LEU A 48 14.33 18.08 -0.38
CA LEU A 48 13.85 17.98 -1.76
C LEU A 48 14.60 16.92 -2.60
N PRO A 49 15.95 16.82 -2.54
CA PRO A 49 16.66 15.74 -3.22
C PRO A 49 16.25 14.35 -2.74
N ALA A 50 15.97 14.18 -1.43
CA ALA A 50 15.51 12.90 -0.90
C ALA A 50 14.14 12.52 -1.46
N PHE A 51 13.21 13.48 -1.58
CA PHE A 51 11.92 13.24 -2.25
C PHE A 51 12.07 12.89 -3.73
N ALA A 52 13.01 13.50 -4.43
CA ALA A 52 13.30 13.15 -5.82
C ALA A 52 13.79 11.69 -5.95
N VAL A 53 14.69 11.25 -5.07
CA VAL A 53 15.18 9.86 -5.05
C VAL A 53 14.05 8.86 -4.74
N ILE A 54 13.19 9.17 -3.77
CA ILE A 54 12.01 8.35 -3.45
C ILE A 54 11.04 8.28 -4.64
N GLY A 55 10.82 9.40 -5.34
CA GLY A 55 10.02 9.47 -6.55
C GLY A 55 10.56 8.58 -7.68
N ILE A 56 11.87 8.63 -7.93
CA ILE A 56 12.52 7.77 -8.92
C ILE A 56 12.43 6.29 -8.52
N ALA A 57 12.74 5.97 -7.27
CA ALA A 57 12.70 4.59 -6.76
C ALA A 57 11.29 3.98 -6.83
N SER A 58 10.28 4.73 -6.40
CA SER A 58 8.86 4.31 -6.49
C SER A 58 8.37 4.18 -7.94
N GLY A 59 8.83 5.05 -8.84
CA GLY A 59 8.57 4.93 -10.28
C GLY A 59 9.14 3.64 -10.88
N PHE A 60 10.39 3.30 -10.56
CA PHE A 60 11.00 2.03 -10.96
C PHE A 60 10.27 0.82 -10.35
N GLY A 61 9.90 0.89 -9.07
CA GLY A 61 9.09 -0.14 -8.40
C GLY A 61 7.75 -0.37 -9.09
N GLY A 62 7.05 0.70 -9.47
CA GLY A 62 5.80 0.64 -10.24
C GLY A 62 5.99 0.01 -11.62
N ALA A 63 7.03 0.40 -12.36
CA ALA A 63 7.34 -0.18 -13.67
C ALA A 63 7.64 -1.68 -13.58
N LEU A 64 8.43 -2.09 -12.58
CA LEU A 64 8.72 -3.51 -12.32
C LEU A 64 7.44 -4.28 -11.98
N PHE A 65 6.56 -3.72 -11.14
CA PHE A 65 5.28 -4.34 -10.80
C PHE A 65 4.40 -4.60 -12.04
N VAL A 66 4.25 -3.60 -12.92
CA VAL A 66 3.47 -3.76 -14.17
C VAL A 66 4.09 -4.83 -15.08
N TYR A 67 5.42 -4.86 -15.19
CA TYR A 67 6.13 -5.88 -15.97
C TYR A 67 5.94 -7.29 -15.40
N LEU A 68 6.11 -7.47 -14.09
CA LEU A 68 5.90 -8.75 -13.42
C LEU A 68 4.44 -9.22 -13.53
N ASN A 69 3.48 -8.32 -13.35
CA ASN A 69 2.05 -8.63 -13.53
C ASN A 69 1.78 -9.16 -14.95
N ARG A 70 2.34 -8.48 -15.97
CA ARG A 70 2.24 -8.92 -17.37
C ARG A 70 2.85 -10.31 -17.56
N LEU A 71 4.03 -10.58 -17.01
CA LEU A 71 4.68 -11.89 -17.08
C LEU A 71 3.82 -13.00 -16.45
N ILE A 72 3.28 -12.76 -15.25
CA ILE A 72 2.43 -13.72 -14.54
C ILE A 72 1.17 -14.03 -15.35
N VAL A 73 0.48 -12.99 -15.85
CA VAL A 73 -0.74 -13.17 -16.66
C VAL A 73 -0.45 -13.92 -17.96
N GLN A 74 0.67 -13.62 -18.63
CA GLN A 74 1.08 -14.36 -19.83
C GLN A 74 1.42 -15.82 -19.51
N PHE A 75 2.10 -16.10 -18.41
CA PHE A 75 2.43 -17.45 -17.96
C PHE A 75 1.17 -18.29 -17.70
N ILE A 76 0.21 -17.73 -16.96
CA ILE A 76 -1.08 -18.39 -16.69
C ILE A 76 -1.83 -18.70 -18.00
N ARG A 77 -1.85 -17.76 -18.95
CA ARG A 77 -2.51 -17.96 -20.25
C ARG A 77 -1.81 -18.99 -21.14
N LYS A 78 -0.49 -19.12 -21.06
CA LYS A 78 0.31 -20.08 -21.86
C LYS A 78 0.13 -21.53 -21.39
N GLN A 79 -0.06 -21.75 -20.10
CA GLN A 79 -0.22 -23.09 -19.50
C GLN A 79 -1.64 -23.64 -19.71
N LYS A 80 -1.85 -24.37 -20.81
CA LYS A 80 -3.15 -24.98 -21.16
C LYS A 80 -3.67 -25.97 -20.11
N THR A 81 -2.78 -26.62 -19.36
CA THR A 81 -3.12 -27.54 -18.27
C THR A 81 -3.77 -26.81 -17.09
N ILE A 82 -3.18 -25.70 -16.65
CA ILE A 82 -3.73 -24.83 -15.61
C ILE A 82 -5.08 -24.27 -16.07
N ASN A 83 -5.19 -23.80 -17.32
CA ASN A 83 -6.44 -23.25 -17.83
C ASN A 83 -7.56 -24.31 -17.92
N LYS A 84 -7.24 -25.54 -18.34
CA LYS A 84 -8.19 -26.67 -18.36
C LYS A 84 -8.61 -27.08 -16.94
N PHE A 85 -7.69 -27.01 -15.97
CA PHE A 85 -7.98 -27.24 -14.56
C PHE A 85 -8.85 -26.12 -13.95
N LEU A 86 -8.56 -24.86 -14.30
CA LEU A 86 -9.30 -23.66 -13.88
C LEU A 86 -10.76 -23.71 -14.38
N MET A 87 -10.97 -24.13 -15.63
CA MET A 87 -12.32 -24.31 -16.20
C MET A 87 -13.12 -25.40 -15.48
N LYS A 88 -12.46 -26.48 -15.02
CA LYS A 88 -13.12 -27.59 -14.32
C LYS A 88 -13.44 -27.27 -12.86
N LYS A 89 -12.60 -26.48 -12.19
CA LYS A 89 -12.75 -26.09 -10.78
C LYS A 89 -12.46 -24.60 -10.57
N ARG A 90 -13.36 -23.75 -11.07
CA ARG A 90 -13.23 -22.27 -11.03
C ARG A 90 -12.92 -21.70 -9.65
N LEU A 91 -13.45 -22.30 -8.57
CA LEU A 91 -13.26 -21.83 -7.20
C LEU A 91 -11.98 -22.35 -6.54
N LEU A 92 -11.35 -23.39 -7.07
CA LEU A 92 -10.21 -24.04 -6.41
C LEU A 92 -8.94 -23.19 -6.48
N TYR A 93 -8.73 -22.48 -7.59
CA TYR A 93 -7.56 -21.61 -7.74
C TYR A 93 -7.63 -20.40 -6.80
N PRO A 94 -8.73 -19.61 -6.74
CA PRO A 94 -8.88 -18.58 -5.72
C PRO A 94 -8.72 -19.14 -4.31
N ALA A 95 -9.35 -20.28 -3.99
CA ALA A 95 -9.27 -20.89 -2.66
C ALA A 95 -7.84 -21.27 -2.26
N LEU A 96 -7.07 -21.86 -3.19
CA LEU A 96 -5.68 -22.25 -2.95
C LEU A 96 -4.78 -21.01 -2.79
N VAL A 97 -4.96 -19.99 -3.62
CA VAL A 97 -4.23 -18.72 -3.49
C VAL A 97 -4.56 -18.05 -2.15
N THR A 98 -5.84 -17.99 -1.76
CA THR A 98 -6.23 -17.41 -0.47
C THR A 98 -5.69 -18.21 0.71
N LEU A 99 -5.62 -19.54 0.61
CA LEU A 99 -5.03 -20.38 1.65
C LEU A 99 -3.54 -20.12 1.81
N LEU A 100 -2.80 -20.04 0.68
CA LEU A 100 -1.38 -19.71 0.69
C LEU A 100 -1.13 -18.33 1.30
N VAL A 101 -1.86 -17.32 0.84
CA VAL A 101 -1.74 -15.95 1.38
C VAL A 101 -2.12 -15.92 2.86
N SER A 102 -3.21 -16.57 3.27
CA SER A 102 -3.62 -16.63 4.68
C SER A 102 -2.59 -17.34 5.58
N THR A 103 -1.84 -18.29 5.03
CA THR A 103 -0.78 -18.99 5.77
C THR A 103 0.44 -18.08 5.96
N LEU A 104 0.79 -17.31 4.93
CA LEU A 104 1.88 -16.33 4.99
C LEU A 104 1.52 -15.13 5.88
N THR A 105 0.29 -14.63 5.82
CA THR A 105 -0.18 -13.50 6.63
C THR A 105 -0.61 -13.91 8.04
N PHE A 106 -0.39 -15.17 8.45
CA PHE A 106 -0.84 -15.66 9.75
C PHE A 106 -0.19 -14.86 10.90
N PRO A 107 -0.96 -14.15 11.75
CA PRO A 107 -0.41 -13.21 12.72
C PRO A 107 0.53 -13.80 13.76
N PRO A 108 0.35 -15.04 14.25
CA PRO A 108 1.33 -15.71 15.11
C PRO A 108 2.54 -16.29 14.37
N GLY A 109 2.52 -16.38 13.05
CA GLY A 109 3.62 -16.90 12.23
C GLY A 109 4.44 -15.76 11.63
N PHE A 110 4.55 -15.75 10.30
CA PHE A 110 5.26 -14.69 9.55
C PHE A 110 4.61 -13.31 9.69
N GLY A 111 3.32 -13.25 10.03
CA GLY A 111 2.60 -12.00 10.26
C GLY A 111 3.12 -11.18 11.45
N GLN A 112 3.89 -11.78 12.37
CA GLN A 112 4.54 -11.05 13.48
C GLN A 112 5.55 -10.01 12.98
N PHE A 113 6.25 -10.31 11.87
CA PHE A 113 7.24 -9.43 11.26
C PHE A 113 6.66 -8.44 10.25
N MET A 114 5.35 -8.51 10.01
CA MET A 114 4.64 -7.71 9.00
C MET A 114 3.56 -6.82 9.63
N ALA A 115 3.43 -6.82 10.96
CA ALA A 115 2.31 -6.20 11.65
C ALA A 115 0.94 -6.74 11.14
N GLY A 116 0.87 -8.04 10.84
CA GLY A 116 -0.28 -8.70 10.19
C GLY A 116 -1.57 -8.78 11.03
N LYS A 117 -1.57 -8.23 12.24
CA LYS A 117 -2.78 -8.02 13.06
C LYS A 117 -3.57 -6.78 12.62
N LEU A 118 -2.94 -5.85 11.91
CA LEU A 118 -3.57 -4.61 11.44
C LEU A 118 -4.42 -4.87 10.20
N THR A 119 -5.60 -4.26 10.16
CA THR A 119 -6.35 -4.14 8.91
C THR A 119 -5.66 -3.15 7.96
N GLN A 120 -5.92 -3.25 6.65
CA GLN A 120 -5.33 -2.33 5.65
C GLN A 120 -5.65 -0.86 5.95
N LYS A 121 -6.82 -0.57 6.54
CA LYS A 121 -7.19 0.77 6.96
C LYS A 121 -6.30 1.24 8.10
N GLU A 122 -6.14 0.41 9.13
CA GLU A 122 -5.37 0.76 10.32
C GLU A 122 -3.88 0.86 10.01
N SER A 123 -3.32 -0.03 9.18
CA SER A 123 -1.93 0.07 8.75
C SER A 123 -1.66 1.40 8.05
N LEU A 124 -2.57 1.84 7.17
CA LEU A 124 -2.47 3.15 6.52
C LEU A 124 -2.56 4.32 7.52
N VAL A 125 -3.48 4.26 8.50
CA VAL A 125 -3.55 5.28 9.55
C VAL A 125 -2.25 5.34 10.36
N THR A 126 -1.68 4.18 10.71
CA THR A 126 -0.42 4.13 11.44
C THR A 126 0.73 4.70 10.60
N LEU A 127 0.83 4.37 9.31
CA LEU A 127 1.88 4.90 8.43
C LEU A 127 1.79 6.43 8.21
N LEU A 128 0.61 7.01 8.38
CA LEU A 128 0.38 8.46 8.28
C LEU A 128 0.46 9.16 9.65
N ASP A 129 1.03 8.53 10.66
CA ASP A 129 1.26 9.13 11.96
C ASP A 129 2.34 10.24 11.88
N ASN A 130 2.19 11.29 12.69
CA ASN A 130 3.09 12.45 12.71
C ASN A 130 4.26 12.25 13.71
N ARG A 131 4.59 11.01 14.04
CA ARG A 131 5.63 10.65 15.00
C ARG A 131 6.71 9.84 14.32
N THR A 132 7.97 10.12 14.65
CA THR A 132 9.10 9.34 14.16
C THR A 132 9.24 8.04 14.95
N TRP A 133 9.25 6.90 14.26
CA TRP A 133 9.35 5.56 14.88
C TRP A 133 10.78 5.13 15.21
N ALA A 134 11.78 5.89 14.73
CA ALA A 134 13.18 5.67 15.03
C ALA A 134 13.85 7.03 15.30
N LYS A 135 14.54 7.15 16.44
CA LYS A 135 15.51 8.21 16.71
C LYS A 135 16.88 7.57 16.94
N GLN A 136 17.94 8.19 16.43
CA GLN A 136 19.32 7.77 16.69
C GLN A 136 19.58 7.77 18.21
N GLY A 137 19.78 6.59 18.81
CA GLY A 137 20.60 6.45 20.02
C GLY A 137 19.94 6.53 21.39
N ILE A 138 18.62 6.62 21.55
CA ILE A 138 18.00 6.48 22.89
C ILE A 138 16.85 5.49 22.80
N ALA A 139 17.02 4.35 23.47
CA ALA A 139 15.96 3.40 23.80
C ALA A 139 15.03 4.01 24.86
N GLU A 140 14.48 5.18 24.58
CA GLU A 140 13.33 5.65 25.32
C GLU A 140 12.15 4.87 24.76
N GLU A 141 11.57 4.08 25.64
CA GLU A 141 10.35 3.31 25.48
C GLU A 141 9.30 4.24 24.85
N PHE A 142 9.16 4.17 23.52
CA PHE A 142 8.13 4.94 22.86
C PHE A 142 6.79 4.48 23.42
N ASP A 143 5.98 5.43 23.85
CA ASP A 143 4.54 5.24 24.00
C ASP A 143 3.97 4.97 22.59
N TYR A 144 4.13 3.72 22.14
CA TYR A 144 3.37 3.16 21.04
C TYR A 144 1.91 3.12 21.52
N ILE A 145 1.17 4.19 21.22
CA ILE A 145 -0.22 4.32 21.65
C ILE A 145 -1.11 3.61 20.62
N GLY A 146 -1.79 2.56 21.05
CA GLY A 146 -2.77 1.83 20.26
C GLY A 146 -2.16 0.97 19.16
N ASN A 147 -2.61 1.17 17.92
CA ASN A 147 -2.32 0.29 16.78
C ASN A 147 -0.86 0.34 16.28
N SER A 148 -0.07 1.33 16.70
CA SER A 148 1.35 1.45 16.32
C SER A 148 2.26 0.43 17.01
N GLN A 149 1.81 -0.21 18.09
CA GLN A 149 2.55 -1.29 18.79
C GLN A 149 2.82 -2.49 17.88
N ALA A 150 1.97 -2.74 16.88
CA ALA A 150 2.11 -3.88 15.99
C ALA A 150 3.37 -3.80 15.09
N TRP A 151 4.00 -2.63 14.98
CA TRP A 151 5.23 -2.41 14.21
C TRP A 151 6.50 -2.65 15.02
N ASN A 152 6.40 -2.72 16.35
CA ASN A 152 7.54 -2.97 17.23
C ASN A 152 7.67 -4.48 17.48
N HIS A 153 8.74 -5.08 16.98
CA HIS A 153 9.06 -6.47 17.29
C HIS A 153 10.30 -6.49 18.20
N PRO A 154 10.28 -7.20 19.35
CA PRO A 154 11.37 -7.16 20.34
C PRO A 154 12.72 -7.65 19.83
N GLN A 155 12.75 -8.31 18.67
CA GLN A 155 13.95 -8.90 18.08
C GLN A 155 14.38 -8.25 16.75
N VAL A 156 13.56 -7.38 16.16
CA VAL A 156 13.76 -6.89 14.79
C VAL A 156 13.58 -5.38 14.72
N ASN A 157 14.48 -4.70 14.01
CA ASN A 157 14.39 -3.26 13.81
C ASN A 157 13.16 -2.91 12.96
N VAL A 158 12.48 -1.81 13.30
CA VAL A 158 11.26 -1.34 12.63
C VAL A 158 11.45 -1.20 11.12
N PHE A 159 12.64 -0.80 10.66
CA PHE A 159 12.94 -0.73 9.22
C PHE A 159 12.85 -2.07 8.50
N VAL A 160 13.24 -3.18 9.14
CA VAL A 160 13.16 -4.52 8.54
C VAL A 160 11.71 -4.97 8.47
N THR A 161 10.92 -4.72 9.52
CA THR A 161 9.47 -4.95 9.55
C THR A 161 8.77 -4.20 8.41
N LEU A 162 9.15 -2.95 8.15
CA LEU A 162 8.60 -2.15 7.06
C LEU A 162 8.98 -2.67 5.67
N VAL A 163 10.23 -3.09 5.47
CA VAL A 163 10.66 -3.69 4.19
C VAL A 163 9.91 -4.99 3.92
N LEU A 164 9.74 -5.84 4.94
CA LEU A 164 8.97 -7.09 4.81
C LEU A 164 7.49 -6.80 4.49
N PHE A 165 6.90 -5.77 5.10
CA PHE A 165 5.54 -5.32 4.79
C PHE A 165 5.37 -4.82 3.36
N ILE A 166 6.39 -4.20 2.76
CA ILE A 166 6.34 -3.73 1.37
C ILE A 166 6.45 -4.88 0.36
N VAL A 167 7.24 -5.93 0.68
CA VAL A 167 7.52 -7.04 -0.24
C VAL A 167 6.39 -8.06 -0.30
N MET A 168 5.70 -8.30 0.82
CA MET A 168 4.62 -9.29 0.94
C MET A 168 3.25 -8.71 0.58
#